data_AF-A0A7X5Y4C1-F1
#
_entry.id   AF-A0A7X5Y4C1-F1
#
_cell.length_a   1.000
_cell.length_b   1.000
_cell.length_c   1.000
_cell.angle_alpha   90.00
_cell.angle_beta   90.00
_cell.angle_gamma   90.00
#
_symmetry.space_group_name_H-M   'P 1'
#
loop_
_entity.id
_entity.type
_entity.pdbx_description
1 polymer ?
#
loop_
_entity_poly.entity_id
_entity_poly.type
_entity_poly.pdbx_seq_one_letter_code
_entity_poly.pdbx_strand_id
1 'polypeptide(L)'
;MHRFPLLLLAASLSACSSNEKWADNAVTPALETMAEAPGDWSKLDGMIGRRPSESGLIDTSAISVDLNARLGASAKPYRNAMMAAGPLTRRGNFLVAEAPDAWLVLDPVGHAFRAGLRRDGQFEEWTTAGAEVPRPS
;
A
#
# COMPACT_ATOMS: atom_id res chain seq x y z
N MET A 1 64.90 -31.88 2.09
CA MET A 1 64.34 -32.32 3.38
C MET A 1 62.83 -32.43 3.23
N HIS A 2 62.30 -33.62 3.52
CA HIS A 2 60.93 -33.98 3.98
C HIS A 2 59.73 -33.33 3.24
N ARG A 3 58.97 -33.99 2.33
CA ARG A 3 58.09 -35.19 2.51
C ARG A 3 57.25 -35.07 3.80
N PHE A 4 55.92 -35.09 3.80
CA PHE A 4 55.02 -36.15 3.33
C PHE A 4 53.57 -35.62 3.21
N PRO A 5 52.71 -36.27 2.41
CA PRO A 5 51.34 -35.88 2.08
C PRO A 5 50.31 -36.52 3.03
N LEU A 6 49.06 -36.05 3.00
CA LEU A 6 47.92 -36.85 3.44
C LEU A 6 47.00 -37.13 2.25
N LEU A 7 46.82 -38.41 2.02
CA LEU A 7 46.08 -39.06 0.96
C LEU A 7 44.98 -39.88 1.65
N LEU A 8 43.91 -40.16 0.90
CA LEU A 8 42.90 -41.22 1.11
C LEU A 8 41.71 -40.81 2.01
N LEU A 9 40.46 -41.20 1.71
CA LEU A 9 40.03 -42.48 1.14
C LEU A 9 38.57 -42.42 0.59
N ALA A 10 38.36 -43.06 -0.57
CA ALA A 10 37.23 -43.93 -1.03
C ALA A 10 35.75 -43.47 -0.87
N ALA A 11 34.99 -43.37 -1.97
CA ALA A 11 34.19 -44.42 -2.67
C ALA A 11 32.69 -44.20 -2.38
N SER A 12 31.73 -44.27 -3.31
CA SER A 12 31.35 -45.43 -4.13
C SER A 12 30.29 -45.03 -5.17
N LEU A 13 30.10 -45.93 -6.14
CA LEU A 13 29.25 -45.87 -7.33
C LEU A 13 27.77 -45.52 -7.08
N SER A 14 27.16 -44.86 -8.07
CA SER A 14 25.84 -45.26 -8.56
C SER A 14 25.69 -44.94 -10.04
N ALA A 15 25.37 -45.96 -10.83
CA ALA A 15 24.96 -45.85 -12.21
C ALA A 15 23.44 -45.69 -12.28
N CYS A 16 22.96 -44.63 -12.94
CA CYS A 16 21.66 -44.56 -13.63
C CYS A 16 21.89 -43.60 -14.80
N SER A 17 22.06 -44.06 -16.04
CA SER A 17 21.02 -44.59 -16.94
C SER A 17 19.88 -43.58 -17.13
N SER A 18 19.87 -43.01 -18.33
CA SER A 18 18.74 -42.49 -19.11
C SER A 18 17.57 -41.83 -18.38
N ASN A 19 17.37 -40.55 -18.63
CA ASN A 19 16.19 -40.11 -19.38
C ASN A 19 16.31 -38.63 -19.71
N GLU A 20 16.33 -38.33 -21.01
CA GLU A 20 15.82 -37.08 -21.52
C GLU A 20 14.40 -36.90 -20.97
N LYS A 21 14.24 -35.90 -20.10
CA LYS A 21 12.95 -35.30 -19.86
C LYS A 21 13.20 -33.82 -19.74
N TRP A 22 12.85 -33.11 -20.81
CA TRP A 22 12.50 -31.70 -20.75
C TRP A 22 11.65 -31.50 -19.50
N ALA A 23 12.26 -30.96 -18.45
CA ALA A 23 11.52 -30.33 -17.39
C ALA A 23 11.17 -28.96 -17.96
N ASP A 24 9.90 -28.86 -18.34
CA ASP A 24 9.11 -27.65 -18.48
C ASP A 24 9.76 -26.44 -17.83
N ASN A 25 9.81 -25.34 -18.58
CA ASN A 25 10.01 -24.02 -18.05
C ASN A 25 9.10 -23.86 -16.82
N ALA A 26 9.67 -23.97 -15.63
CA ALA A 26 9.08 -23.42 -14.44
C ALA A 26 9.10 -21.91 -14.65
N VAL A 27 8.08 -21.41 -15.35
CA VAL A 27 7.61 -20.05 -15.22
C VAL A 27 7.29 -19.93 -13.74
N THR A 28 8.30 -19.50 -13.00
CA THR A 28 8.08 -18.90 -11.69
C THR A 28 7.04 -17.85 -12.02
N PRO A 29 5.81 -17.91 -11.48
CA PRO A 29 4.91 -16.79 -11.64
C PRO A 29 5.72 -15.65 -11.07
N ALA A 30 6.07 -14.68 -11.91
CA ALA A 30 6.42 -13.39 -11.40
C ALA A 30 5.27 -13.09 -10.43
N LEU A 31 5.60 -12.82 -9.17
CA LEU A 31 4.68 -12.13 -8.30
C LEU A 31 4.47 -10.77 -8.96
N GLU A 32 3.68 -10.76 -10.03
CA GLU A 32 2.92 -9.63 -10.51
C GLU A 32 2.08 -9.31 -9.28
N THR A 33 2.64 -8.43 -8.46
CA THR A 33 1.85 -7.58 -7.58
C THR A 33 0.80 -7.03 -8.52
N MET A 34 -0.39 -7.62 -8.50
CA MET A 34 -1.56 -7.05 -9.12
C MET A 34 -1.70 -5.72 -8.41
N ALA A 35 -1.07 -4.69 -8.97
CA ALA A 35 -1.41 -3.32 -8.68
C ALA A 35 -2.86 -3.23 -9.14
N GLU A 36 -3.76 -3.39 -8.18
CA GLU A 36 -5.18 -3.18 -8.38
C GLU A 36 -5.30 -1.85 -9.13
N ALA A 37 -6.02 -1.86 -10.25
CA ALA A 37 -6.16 -0.66 -11.06
C ALA A 37 -6.70 0.45 -10.15
N PRO A 38 -6.09 1.65 -10.14
CA PRO A 38 -6.53 2.72 -9.27
C PRO A 38 -8.03 2.93 -9.49
N GLY A 39 -8.79 2.97 -8.39
CA GLY A 39 -10.23 3.13 -8.47
C GLY A 39 -10.61 4.42 -9.21
N ASP A 40 -11.82 4.48 -9.79
CA ASP A 40 -12.31 5.71 -10.42
C ASP A 40 -12.68 6.77 -9.37
N TRP A 41 -11.83 7.78 -9.21
CA TRP A 41 -12.03 8.86 -8.22
C TRP A 41 -12.98 9.97 -8.71
N SER A 42 -13.53 9.87 -9.93
CA SER A 42 -14.43 10.88 -10.51
C SER A 42 -15.70 11.11 -9.68
N LYS A 43 -16.04 10.17 -8.78
CA LYS A 43 -17.23 10.27 -7.91
C LYS A 43 -16.98 10.99 -6.58
N LEU A 44 -15.73 11.33 -6.25
CA LEU A 44 -15.40 11.97 -4.97
C LEU A 44 -16.06 13.34 -4.81
N ASP A 45 -16.24 14.09 -5.89
CA ASP A 45 -16.92 15.39 -5.85
C ASP A 45 -18.39 15.27 -5.38
N GLY A 46 -19.05 14.15 -5.67
CA GLY A 46 -20.40 13.88 -5.17
C GLY A 46 -20.49 13.64 -3.67
N MET A 47 -19.35 13.54 -2.97
CA MET A 47 -19.27 13.34 -1.53
C MET A 47 -19.04 14.66 -0.76
N ILE A 48 -18.80 15.77 -1.47
CA ILE A 48 -18.61 17.08 -0.85
C ILE A 48 -19.83 17.45 -0.01
N GLY A 49 -19.60 18.03 1.17
CA GLY A 49 -20.63 18.42 2.13
C GLY A 49 -21.14 17.27 3.02
N ARG A 50 -20.71 16.03 2.78
CA ARG A 50 -21.04 14.87 3.61
C ARG A 50 -19.86 14.47 4.48
N ARG A 51 -20.12 13.98 5.69
CA ARG A 51 -19.06 13.46 6.56
C ARG A 51 -18.51 12.14 5.99
N PRO A 52 -17.22 11.82 6.19
CA PRO A 52 -16.66 10.54 5.77
C PRO A 52 -17.44 9.31 6.28
N SER A 53 -17.98 9.41 7.50
CA SER A 53 -18.84 8.40 8.12
C SER A 53 -20.20 8.21 7.43
N GLU A 54 -20.66 9.21 6.67
CA GLU A 54 -21.96 9.20 6.00
C GLU A 54 -21.84 8.88 4.51
N SER A 55 -20.77 9.34 3.86
CA SER A 55 -20.54 9.16 2.42
C SER A 55 -19.88 7.82 2.10
N GLY A 56 -19.31 7.14 3.09
CA GLY A 56 -18.47 5.96 2.87
C GLY A 56 -17.11 6.32 2.26
N LEU A 57 -16.66 7.57 2.39
CA LEU A 57 -15.40 8.05 1.81
C LEU A 57 -14.21 7.13 2.16
N ILE A 58 -14.13 6.65 3.40
CA ILE A 58 -13.00 5.82 3.86
C ILE A 58 -13.23 4.33 3.58
N ASP A 59 -14.48 3.88 3.50
CA ASP A 59 -14.84 2.45 3.54
C ASP A 59 -15.26 1.87 2.19
N THR A 60 -16.01 2.62 1.39
CA THR A 60 -16.66 2.11 0.19
C THR A 60 -16.32 2.90 -1.06
N SER A 61 -15.60 4.01 -0.93
CA SER A 61 -15.20 4.82 -2.07
C SER A 61 -13.98 4.25 -2.80
N ALA A 62 -13.73 4.78 -3.99
CA ALA A 62 -12.59 4.42 -4.82
C ALA A 62 -11.22 4.68 -4.16
N ILE A 63 -11.12 5.57 -3.16
CA ILE A 63 -9.86 5.82 -2.44
C ILE A 63 -9.54 4.75 -1.38
N SER A 64 -10.54 3.96 -0.97
CA SER A 64 -10.41 3.05 0.18
C SER A 64 -9.33 1.99 -0.03
N VAL A 65 -9.18 1.49 -1.26
CA VAL A 65 -8.15 0.52 -1.65
C VAL A 65 -6.76 1.11 -1.46
N ASP A 66 -6.47 2.23 -2.15
CA ASP A 66 -5.17 2.90 -2.14
C ASP A 66 -4.80 3.35 -0.71
N LEU A 67 -5.78 3.88 0.01
CA LEU A 67 -5.62 4.32 1.38
C LEU A 67 -5.30 3.15 2.33
N ASN A 68 -6.05 2.05 2.26
CA ASN A 68 -5.80 0.88 3.10
C ASN A 68 -4.43 0.24 2.81
N ALA A 69 -4.06 0.13 1.54
CA ALA A 69 -2.76 -0.39 1.12
C ALA A 69 -1.61 0.45 1.71
N ARG A 70 -1.76 1.77 1.75
CA ARG A 70 -0.74 2.67 2.29
C ARG A 70 -0.69 2.71 3.81
N LEU A 71 -1.85 2.67 4.47
CA LEU A 71 -1.96 2.73 5.94
C LEU A 71 -1.52 1.41 6.61
N GLY A 72 -1.73 0.27 5.94
CA GLY A 72 -1.42 -1.05 6.47
C GLY A 72 -2.08 -1.29 7.84
N ALA A 73 -1.28 -1.60 8.86
CA ALA A 73 -1.77 -1.84 10.23
C ALA A 73 -2.50 -0.61 10.84
N SER A 74 -2.23 0.59 10.33
CA SER A 74 -2.86 1.83 10.80
C SER A 74 -4.23 2.10 10.18
N ALA A 75 -4.70 1.27 9.23
CA ALA A 75 -5.98 1.48 8.53
C ALA A 75 -7.20 1.54 9.47
N LYS A 76 -7.31 0.59 10.41
CA LYS A 76 -8.44 0.55 11.36
C LYS A 76 -8.39 1.73 12.36
N PRO A 77 -7.27 2.03 13.03
CA PRO A 77 -7.17 3.23 13.88
C PRO A 77 -7.47 4.53 13.14
N TYR A 78 -6.96 4.68 11.91
CA TYR A 78 -7.20 5.87 11.10
C TYR A 78 -8.68 6.06 10.78
N ARG A 79 -9.35 5.01 10.32
CA ARG A 79 -10.79 5.04 10.06
C ARG A 79 -11.61 5.42 11.29
N ASN A 80 -11.28 4.86 12.45
CA ASN A 80 -11.96 5.21 13.69
C ASN A 80 -11.80 6.70 14.02
N ALA A 81 -10.61 7.27 13.84
CA ALA A 81 -10.37 8.70 14.05
C ALA A 81 -11.16 9.56 13.05
N MET A 82 -11.24 9.13 11.78
CA MET A 82 -12.00 9.84 10.73
C MET A 82 -13.52 9.76 10.91
N MET A 83 -14.07 8.93 11.80
CA MET A 83 -15.49 8.97 12.15
C MET A 83 -15.91 10.31 12.79
N ALA A 84 -14.97 10.96 13.49
CA ALA A 84 -15.19 12.27 14.08
C ALA A 84 -15.02 13.41 13.07
N ALA A 85 -14.58 13.12 11.83
CA ALA A 85 -14.28 14.14 10.84
C ALA A 85 -15.50 14.98 10.46
N GLY A 86 -15.25 16.25 10.19
CA GLY A 86 -16.24 17.13 9.58
C GLY A 86 -16.59 16.72 8.14
N PRO A 87 -17.52 17.46 7.50
CA PRO A 87 -17.84 17.26 6.09
C PRO A 87 -16.62 17.34 5.19
N LEU A 88 -16.62 16.56 4.10
CA LEU A 88 -15.63 16.71 3.03
C LEU A 88 -15.81 18.09 2.38
N THR A 89 -14.74 18.87 2.30
CA THR A 89 -14.75 20.22 1.74
C THR A 89 -13.79 20.33 0.57
N ARG A 90 -14.09 21.21 -0.38
CA ARG A 90 -13.16 21.53 -1.47
C ARG A 90 -12.31 22.74 -1.07
N ARG A 91 -10.99 22.58 -1.14
CA ARG A 91 -9.99 23.64 -0.89
C ARG A 91 -9.09 23.76 -2.12
N GLY A 92 -9.45 24.65 -3.03
CA GLY A 92 -8.81 24.75 -4.34
C GLY A 92 -9.00 23.45 -5.15
N ASN A 93 -7.89 22.85 -5.56
CA ASN A 93 -7.90 21.59 -6.32
C ASN A 93 -8.10 20.35 -5.45
N PHE A 94 -7.96 20.48 -4.13
CA PHE A 94 -7.99 19.34 -3.21
C PHE A 94 -9.33 19.18 -2.52
N LEU A 95 -9.64 17.95 -2.13
CA LEU A 95 -10.72 17.63 -1.21
C LEU A 95 -10.14 17.33 0.17
N VAL A 96 -10.72 17.91 1.21
CA VAL A 96 -10.18 17.87 2.57
C VAL A 96 -11.24 17.44 3.57
N ALA A 97 -10.91 16.45 4.40
CA ALA A 97 -11.70 16.05 5.56
C ALA A 97 -10.79 16.03 6.79
N GLU A 98 -11.24 16.63 7.89
CA GLU A 98 -10.44 16.83 9.10
C GLU A 98 -11.22 16.43 10.34
N ALA A 99 -10.52 15.78 11.27
CA ALA A 99 -10.93 15.39 12.61
C ALA A 99 -9.85 15.85 13.62
N PRO A 100 -10.13 15.84 14.94
CA PRO A 100 -9.14 16.25 15.94
C PRO A 100 -7.83 15.44 15.91
N ASP A 101 -7.92 14.16 15.56
CA ASP A 101 -6.80 13.20 15.57
C ASP A 101 -6.45 12.66 14.19
N ALA A 102 -7.14 13.06 13.12
CA ALA A 102 -6.87 12.55 11.78
C ALA A 102 -7.31 13.53 10.71
N TRP A 103 -6.71 13.43 9.53
CA TRP A 103 -7.12 14.22 8.38
C TRP A 103 -6.75 13.53 7.09
N LEU A 104 -7.43 13.95 6.03
CA LEU A 104 -7.28 13.45 4.66
C LEU A 104 -7.30 14.62 3.69
N VAL A 105 -6.32 14.65 2.80
CA VAL A 105 -6.27 15.54 1.63
C VAL A 105 -6.19 14.66 0.38
N LEU A 106 -7.10 14.88 -0.56
CA LEU A 106 -7.20 14.16 -1.82
C LEU A 106 -6.94 15.12 -2.97
N ASP A 107 -6.14 14.68 -3.92
CA ASP A 107 -6.06 15.22 -5.27
C ASP A 107 -6.78 14.26 -6.22
N PRO A 108 -8.05 14.55 -6.57
CA PRO A 108 -8.81 13.69 -7.47
C PRO A 108 -8.23 13.60 -8.88
N VAL A 109 -7.56 14.65 -9.35
CA VAL A 109 -7.03 14.72 -10.73
C VAL A 109 -5.71 13.95 -10.81
N GLY A 110 -4.85 14.13 -9.82
CA GLY A 110 -3.57 13.43 -9.72
C GLY A 110 -3.65 12.00 -9.19
N HIS A 111 -4.85 11.51 -8.82
CA HIS A 111 -5.04 10.25 -8.09
C HIS A 111 -4.06 10.08 -6.92
N ALA A 112 -3.96 11.14 -6.12
CA ALA A 112 -3.00 11.21 -5.04
C ALA A 112 -3.66 11.64 -3.73
N PHE A 113 -3.08 11.22 -2.61
CA PHE A 113 -3.53 11.66 -1.31
C PHE A 113 -2.39 11.92 -0.34
N ARG A 114 -2.75 12.62 0.73
CA ARG A 114 -2.02 12.65 1.99
C ARG A 114 -2.99 12.46 3.13
N ALA A 115 -2.62 11.61 4.08
CA ALA A 115 -3.37 11.30 5.27
C ALA A 115 -2.49 11.47 6.49
N GLY A 116 -3.09 11.88 7.61
CA GLY A 116 -2.41 11.96 8.90
C GLY A 116 -3.24 11.34 10.00
N LEU A 117 -2.57 10.66 10.94
CA LEU A 117 -3.15 10.14 12.18
C LEU A 117 -2.27 10.60 13.34
N ARG A 118 -2.89 11.22 14.35
CA ARG A 118 -2.18 11.62 15.55
C ARG A 118 -1.94 10.41 16.46
N ARG A 119 -0.68 10.17 16.80
CA ARG A 119 -0.21 9.17 17.76
C ARG A 119 0.88 9.78 18.62
N ASP A 120 0.78 9.59 19.93
CA ASP A 120 1.76 10.09 20.90
C ASP A 120 2.06 11.60 20.74
N GLY A 121 1.02 12.38 20.40
CA GLY A 121 1.12 13.83 20.20
C GLY A 121 1.70 14.27 18.85
N GLN A 122 2.06 13.35 17.96
CA GLN A 122 2.62 13.64 16.63
C GLN A 122 1.75 13.04 15.52
N PHE A 123 1.76 13.65 14.34
CA PHE A 123 1.09 13.07 13.17
C PHE A 123 2.02 12.06 12.49
N GLU A 124 1.62 10.80 12.52
CA GLU A 124 2.08 9.78 11.57
C GLU A 124 1.40 10.05 10.22
N GLU A 125 2.16 10.01 9.12
CA GLU A 125 1.68 10.45 7.82
C GLU A 125 1.92 9.46 6.71
N TRP A 126 0.99 9.50 5.75
CA TRP A 126 1.04 8.69 4.56
C TRP A 126 0.70 9.54 3.36
N THR A 127 1.49 9.41 2.31
CA THR A 127 1.22 10.06 1.03
C THR A 127 1.47 9.12 -0.13
N THR A 128 0.74 9.30 -1.22
CA THR A 128 1.03 8.64 -2.50
C THR A 128 2.48 8.93 -2.92
N ALA A 129 3.22 7.92 -3.36
CA ALA A 129 4.63 8.08 -3.70
C ALA A 129 4.81 9.05 -4.87
N GLY A 130 5.74 10.00 -4.73
CA GLY A 130 6.02 11.02 -5.75
C GLY A 130 4.95 12.10 -5.91
N ALA A 131 3.90 12.09 -5.09
CA ALA A 131 2.84 13.09 -5.15
C ALA A 131 3.15 14.31 -4.27
N GLU A 132 2.78 15.49 -4.76
CA GLU A 132 2.86 16.74 -4.02
C GLU A 132 1.48 17.14 -3.50
N VAL A 133 1.05 16.48 -2.42
CA VAL A 133 -0.21 16.78 -1.74
C VAL A 133 0.08 17.53 -0.43
N PRO A 134 -0.49 18.73 -0.23
CA PRO A 134 -0.19 19.56 0.94
C PRO A 134 -0.77 18.95 2.22
N ARG A 135 -0.24 19.39 3.37
CA ARG A 135 -0.93 19.23 4.66
C ARG A 135 -2.14 20.19 4.71
N PRO A 136 -3.22 19.82 5.42
CA PRO A 136 -4.24 20.80 5.76
C PRO A 136 -3.64 21.87 6.70
N SER A 137 -4.08 23.12 6.49
CA SER A 137 -3.67 24.31 7.24
C SER A 137 -4.34 24.41 8.59
#